data_AF-A0A3C0SJ10-F1
#
_entry.id   AF-A0A3C0SJ10-F1
#
_cell.length_a   1.000
_cell.length_b   1.000
_cell.length_c   1.000
_cell.angle_alpha   90.00
_cell.angle_beta   90.00
_cell.angle_gamma   90.00
#
_symmetry.space_group_name_H-M   'P 1'
#
loop_
_entity.id
_entity.type
_entity.pdbx_description
1 polymer ?
#
loop_
_entity_poly.entity_id
_entity_poly.type
_entity_poly.pdbx_seq_one_letter_code
_entity_poly.pdbx_strand_id
1 'polypeptide(L)'
;MKELLVSRSVTPFPKWMKWMVLIVGILLIGDGMRSFMFHKILVGAVLAYISGYEKRIVLSPEGVVRQTRTWITTHSTTLPWDEVQYVNFAYRGSKMMCFFEKDVTGLKVLFDRNDEPEVRRILELYIPDVETGVVGGS
;
A
#
# COMPACT_ATOMS: atom_id res chain seq x y z
N MET A 1 -9.72 2.38 13.60
CA MET A 1 -10.09 1.71 12.34
C MET A 1 -9.84 0.22 12.51
N LYS A 2 -10.83 -0.62 12.22
CA LYS A 2 -10.67 -2.08 12.31
C LYS A 2 -10.16 -2.58 10.95
N GLU A 3 -8.99 -3.23 10.95
CA GLU A 3 -8.39 -3.80 9.74
C GLU A 3 -8.92 -5.24 9.58
N LEU A 4 -9.57 -5.55 8.45
CA LEU A 4 -10.06 -6.91 8.15
C LEU A 4 -8.97 -7.73 7.46
N LEU A 5 -8.37 -7.15 6.42
CA LEU A 5 -7.29 -7.80 5.67
C LEU A 5 -6.30 -6.75 5.18
N VAL A 6 -5.01 -6.99 5.44
CA VAL A 6 -3.92 -6.12 4.98
C VAL A 6 -3.39 -6.65 3.66
N SER A 7 -3.41 -5.82 2.63
CA SER A 7 -2.84 -6.21 1.34
C SER A 7 -1.31 -6.29 1.40
N ARG A 8 -0.74 -7.14 0.53
CA ARG A 8 0.71 -7.19 0.29
C ARG A 8 1.19 -6.09 -0.66
N SER A 9 0.26 -5.34 -1.24
CA SER A 9 0.58 -4.18 -2.04
C SER A 9 1.20 -3.08 -1.16
N VAL A 10 2.39 -2.63 -1.57
CA VAL A 10 2.96 -1.30 -1.32
C VAL A 10 3.86 -1.09 -0.09
N THR A 11 4.37 -2.10 0.61
CA THR A 11 5.63 -1.90 1.33
C THR A 11 6.80 -2.13 0.36
N PRO A 12 7.40 -1.07 -0.22
CA PRO A 12 8.41 -1.25 -1.26
C PRO A 12 9.69 -1.87 -0.69
N PHE A 13 9.90 -1.74 0.63
CA PHE A 13 11.15 -2.07 1.28
C PHE A 13 10.92 -2.86 2.59
N PRO A 14 11.66 -3.97 2.80
CA PRO A 14 11.70 -4.65 4.07
C PRO A 14 12.11 -3.71 5.22
N LYS A 15 11.66 -4.00 6.44
CA LYS A 15 11.96 -3.16 7.63
C LYS A 15 13.46 -2.95 7.83
N TRP A 16 14.29 -3.97 7.60
CA TRP A 16 15.75 -3.85 7.73
C TRP A 16 16.35 -2.83 6.76
N MET A 17 15.83 -2.76 5.53
CA MET A 17 16.35 -1.83 4.53
C MET A 17 15.98 -0.38 4.85
N LYS A 18 14.83 -0.15 5.49
CA LYS A 18 14.46 1.18 6.01
C LYS A 18 15.47 1.68 7.05
N TRP A 19 15.92 0.81 7.96
CA TRP A 19 16.95 1.14 8.94
C TRP A 19 18.30 1.46 8.28
N MET A 20 18.71 0.67 7.28
CA MET A 20 19.94 0.95 6.53
C MET A 20 19.90 2.30 5.83
N VAL A 21 18.79 2.61 5.14
CA VAL A 21 18.58 3.90 4.46
C VAL A 21 18.63 5.05 5.47
N LEU A 22 18.03 4.89 6.65
CA LEU A 22 18.09 5.90 7.72
C LEU A 22 19.52 6.11 8.22
N ILE A 23 20.27 5.03 8.49
CA ILE A 23 21.67 5.11 8.94
C ILE A 23 22.53 5.83 7.90
N VAL A 24 22.43 5.43 6.62
CA VAL A 24 23.16 6.08 5.53
C VAL A 24 22.78 7.56 5.42
N GLY A 25 21.49 7.89 5.57
CA GLY A 25 21.02 9.27 5.58
C GLY A 25 21.65 10.11 6.69
N ILE A 26 21.69 9.59 7.91
CA ILE A 26 22.30 10.26 9.08
C ILE A 26 23.81 10.45 8.87
N LEU A 27 24.51 9.43 8.38
CA LEU A 27 25.95 9.51 8.11
C LEU A 27 26.27 10.56 7.03
N LEU A 28 25.46 10.64 5.96
CA LEU A 28 25.61 11.65 4.92
C LEU A 28 25.36 13.08 5.42
N ILE A 29 24.40 13.27 6.32
CA ILE A 29 24.19 14.56 6.98
C ILE A 29 25.42 14.92 7.82
N GLY A 30 25.90 13.99 8.65
CA GLY A 30 27.09 14.23 9.48
C GLY A 30 28.34 14.56 8.66
N ASP A 31 28.59 13.79 7.60
CA ASP A 31 29.70 14.05 6.68
C ASP A 31 29.53 15.36 5.91
N GLY A 32 28.31 15.67 5.46
CA GLY A 32 27.97 16.93 4.80
C GLY A 32 28.17 18.15 5.70
N MET A 33 27.83 18.05 6.98
CA MET A 33 28.09 19.09 7.97
C MET A 33 29.59 19.26 8.22
N ARG A 34 30.35 18.16 8.35
CA ARG A 34 31.82 18.20 8.52
C ARG A 34 32.53 18.83 7.32
N SER A 35 32.06 18.53 6.12
CA SER A 35 32.68 18.95 4.85
C SER A 35 32.07 20.23 4.25
N PHE A 36 31.08 20.83 4.91
CA PHE A 36 30.30 21.98 4.40
C PHE A 36 29.69 21.75 3.00
N MET A 37 29.33 20.50 2.68
CA MET A 37 28.76 20.11 1.38
C MET A 37 27.24 19.98 1.48
N PHE A 38 26.53 21.02 1.03
CA PHE A 38 25.06 21.08 1.14
C PHE A 38 24.34 19.91 0.47
N HIS A 39 24.80 19.44 -0.70
CA HIS A 39 24.13 18.32 -1.39
C HIS A 39 24.17 17.02 -0.58
N LYS A 40 25.21 16.77 0.23
CA LYS A 40 25.27 15.59 1.11
C LYS A 40 24.22 15.66 2.22
N ILE A 41 24.05 16.85 2.79
CA ILE A 41 23.02 17.13 3.79
C ILE A 41 21.63 16.93 3.18
N LEU A 42 21.39 17.49 1.99
CA LEU A 42 20.11 17.37 1.29
C LEU A 42 19.77 15.91 0.97
N VAL A 43 20.71 15.17 0.36
CA VAL A 43 20.51 13.75 0.03
C VAL A 43 20.28 12.93 1.30
N GLY A 44 21.07 13.17 2.36
CA GLY A 44 20.89 12.47 3.62
C GLY A 44 19.53 12.75 4.28
N ALA A 45 19.05 13.99 4.23
CA ALA A 45 17.71 14.35 4.70
C ALA A 45 16.59 13.68 3.89
N VAL A 46 16.73 13.61 2.57
CA VAL A 46 15.77 12.90 1.70
C VAL A 46 15.74 11.40 2.03
N LEU A 47 16.91 10.76 2.20
CA LEU A 47 16.98 9.35 2.59
C LEU A 47 16.34 9.10 3.96
N ALA A 48 16.63 9.95 4.94
CA ALA A 48 16.00 9.89 6.26
C ALA A 48 14.48 10.03 6.17
N TYR A 49 13.97 10.97 5.36
CA TYR A 49 12.53 11.14 5.16
C TYR A 49 11.87 9.91 4.50
N ILE A 50 12.46 9.39 3.42
CA ILE A 50 11.96 8.23 2.68
C ILE A 50 11.94 6.97 3.56
N SER A 51 12.87 6.84 4.52
CA SER A 51 12.89 5.68 5.43
C SER A 51 11.60 5.52 6.26
N GLY A 52 10.92 6.63 6.56
CA GLY A 52 9.65 6.64 7.28
C GLY A 52 8.43 6.51 6.39
N TYR A 53 8.61 6.45 5.07
CA TYR A 53 7.52 6.28 4.13
C TYR A 53 6.98 4.84 4.20
N GLU A 54 5.69 4.73 4.46
CA GLU A 54 4.98 3.46 4.52
C GLU A 54 3.62 3.62 3.84
N LYS A 55 3.38 2.83 2.81
CA LYS A 55 2.11 2.80 2.12
C LYS A 55 1.51 1.42 2.29
N ARG A 56 0.23 1.38 2.66
CA ARG A 56 -0.51 0.13 2.83
C ARG A 56 -1.92 0.32 2.29
N ILE A 57 -2.48 -0.75 1.75
CA ILE A 57 -3.91 -0.82 1.42
C ILE A 57 -4.52 -1.90 2.30
N VAL A 58 -5.65 -1.60 2.94
CA VAL A 58 -6.34 -2.50 3.85
C VAL A 58 -7.81 -2.57 3.45
N LEU A 59 -8.41 -3.75 3.58
CA LEU A 59 -9.86 -3.91 3.59
C LEU A 59 -10.36 -3.61 4.99
N SER A 60 -11.35 -2.72 5.12
CA SER A 60 -11.99 -2.36 6.37
C SER A 60 -13.52 -2.42 6.23
N PRO A 61 -14.27 -2.37 7.34
CA PRO A 61 -15.73 -2.35 7.27
C PRO A 61 -16.30 -1.16 6.48
N GLU A 62 -15.55 -0.06 6.41
CA GLU A 62 -15.96 1.15 5.70
C GLU A 62 -15.63 1.12 4.21
N GLY A 63 -14.73 0.24 3.75
CA GLY A 63 -14.30 0.19 2.36
C GLY A 63 -12.88 -0.33 2.16
N VAL A 64 -12.32 -0.02 0.99
CA VAL A 64 -10.90 -0.22 0.69
C VAL A 64 -10.12 1.04 1.09
N VAL A 65 -9.31 0.93 2.13
CA VAL A 65 -8.57 2.08 2.67
C VAL A 65 -7.12 2.04 2.21
N ARG A 66 -6.69 3.09 1.51
CA ARG A 66 -5.29 3.36 1.21
C ARG A 66 -4.72 4.30 2.26
N GLN A 67 -3.70 3.85 2.98
CA GLN A 67 -3.00 4.66 3.97
C GLN A 67 -1.55 4.91 3.55
N THR A 68 -1.11 6.14 3.76
CA THR A 68 0.27 6.58 3.59
C THR A 68 0.73 7.21 4.89
N ARG A 69 1.70 6.59 5.54
CA ARG A 69 2.35 7.04 6.76
C ARG A 69 3.74 7.57 6.40
N THR A 70 4.09 8.68 7.03
CA THR A 70 5.42 9.28 7.01
C THR A 70 5.87 9.48 8.46
N TRP A 71 7.08 10.00 8.67
CA TRP A 71 7.52 10.43 10.01
C TRP A 71 6.63 11.48 10.66
N ILE A 72 5.96 12.32 9.85
CA ILE A 72 5.26 13.52 10.33
C ILE A 72 3.76 13.31 10.38
N THR A 73 3.19 12.70 9.34
CA THR A 73 1.74 12.60 9.16
C THR A 73 1.32 11.22 8.67
N THR A 74 0.07 10.89 8.94
CA THR A 74 -0.63 9.73 8.36
C THR A 74 -1.81 10.26 7.57
N HIS A 75 -1.82 9.95 6.27
CA HIS A 75 -2.91 10.28 5.36
C HIS A 75 -3.63 9.01 4.94
N SER A 76 -4.96 9.01 5.00
CA SER A 76 -5.81 7.89 4.60
C SER A 76 -6.87 8.34 3.60
N THR A 77 -7.06 7.55 2.55
CA THR A 77 -8.15 7.70 1.59
C THR A 77 -8.94 6.40 1.57
N THR A 78 -10.26 6.50 1.68
CA THR A 78 -11.17 5.35 1.66
C THR A 78 -11.94 5.37 0.34
N LEU A 79 -11.98 4.23 -0.34
CA LEU A 79 -12.99 3.92 -1.35
C LEU A 79 -14.09 3.14 -0.64
N PRO A 80 -15.23 3.78 -0.32
CA PRO A 80 -16.27 3.13 0.43
C PRO A 80 -17.01 2.10 -0.42
N TRP A 81 -17.58 1.09 0.26
CA TRP A 81 -18.17 -0.08 -0.38
C TRP A 81 -19.35 0.24 -1.31
N ASP A 82 -20.14 1.24 -0.95
CA ASP A 82 -21.28 1.75 -1.72
C ASP A 82 -20.89 2.37 -3.07
N GLU A 83 -19.64 2.78 -3.22
CA GLU A 83 -19.12 3.33 -4.47
C GLU A 83 -18.49 2.28 -5.39
N VAL A 84 -18.27 1.05 -4.91
CA VAL A 84 -17.66 -0.02 -5.71
C VAL A 84 -18.71 -0.60 -6.66
N GLN A 85 -18.44 -0.51 -7.97
CA GLN A 85 -19.36 -1.00 -9.01
C GLN A 85 -18.95 -2.37 -9.54
N TYR A 86 -17.63 -2.63 -9.62
CA TYR A 86 -17.08 -3.88 -10.15
C TYR A 86 -15.85 -4.30 -9.36
N VAL A 87 -15.68 -5.61 -9.17
CA VAL A 87 -14.45 -6.18 -8.62
C VAL A 87 -13.86 -7.22 -9.56
N ASN A 88 -12.74 -6.88 -10.18
CA ASN A 88 -12.03 -7.78 -11.09
C ASN A 88 -10.87 -8.49 -10.39
N PHE A 89 -10.76 -9.79 -10.60
CA PHE A 89 -9.66 -10.63 -10.10
C PHE A 89 -8.70 -10.96 -11.23
N ALA A 90 -7.40 -10.86 -10.97
CA ALA A 90 -6.35 -11.34 -11.86
C ALA A 90 -5.33 -12.19 -11.09
N TYR A 91 -4.99 -13.34 -11.63
CA TYR A 91 -4.14 -14.32 -10.95
C TYR A 91 -2.78 -14.43 -11.63
N ARG A 92 -1.71 -14.52 -10.84
CA ARG A 92 -0.37 -14.80 -11.35
C ARG A 92 0.44 -15.59 -10.34
N GLY A 93 0.52 -16.91 -10.54
CA GLY A 93 1.21 -17.83 -9.63
C GLY A 93 0.55 -17.84 -8.25
N SER A 94 1.31 -17.49 -7.22
CA SER A 94 0.83 -17.35 -5.83
C SER A 94 0.23 -15.98 -5.49
N LYS A 95 0.10 -15.08 -6.49
CA LYS A 95 -0.42 -13.72 -6.29
C LYS A 95 -1.81 -13.59 -6.89
N MET A 96 -2.66 -12.85 -6.18
CA MET A 96 -3.99 -12.44 -6.63
C MET A 96 -4.07 -10.92 -6.61
N MET A 97 -4.48 -10.31 -7.72
CA MET A 97 -4.77 -8.88 -7.80
C MET A 97 -6.28 -8.67 -7.86
N CYS A 98 -6.78 -7.79 -7.01
CA CYS A 98 -8.16 -7.32 -7.03
C CYS A 98 -8.20 -5.88 -7.50
N PHE A 99 -9.07 -5.58 -8.45
CA PHE A 99 -9.34 -4.22 -8.92
C PHE A 99 -10.72 -3.83 -8.44
N PHE A 100 -10.78 -2.89 -7.50
CA PHE A 100 -12.03 -2.30 -7.02
C PHE A 100 -12.30 -1.05 -7.83
N GLU A 101 -13.31 -1.11 -8.71
CA GLU A 101 -13.58 -0.07 -9.70
C GLU A 101 -14.79 0.79 -9.30
N LYS A 102 -14.66 2.10 -9.52
CA LYS A 102 -15.68 3.13 -9.36
C LYS A 102 -15.60 4.06 -10.58
N ASP A 103 -16.64 4.03 -11.42
CA ASP A 103 -16.72 4.82 -12.65
C ASP A 103 -15.48 4.60 -13.55
N VAL A 104 -14.68 5.66 -13.78
CA VAL A 104 -13.42 5.63 -14.57
C VAL A 104 -12.16 5.43 -13.71
N THR A 105 -12.31 5.26 -12.39
CA THR A 105 -11.20 5.13 -11.45
C THR A 105 -11.27 3.82 -10.67
N GLY A 106 -10.17 3.45 -10.00
CA GLY A 106 -10.18 2.25 -9.19
C GLY A 106 -8.94 2.05 -8.32
N LEU A 107 -9.06 1.11 -7.39
CA LEU A 107 -7.97 0.70 -6.52
C LEU A 107 -7.53 -0.72 -6.88
N LYS A 108 -6.28 -0.82 -7.33
CA LYS A 108 -5.58 -2.09 -7.48
C LYS A 108 -4.97 -2.52 -6.15
N VAL A 109 -5.32 -3.71 -5.71
CA VAL A 109 -4.88 -4.28 -4.45
C VAL A 109 -4.28 -5.66 -4.70
N LEU A 110 -3.11 -5.93 -4.11
CA LEU A 110 -2.37 -7.19 -4.27
C LEU A 110 -2.49 -8.01 -2.99
N PHE A 111 -2.97 -9.23 -3.14
CA PHE A 111 -3.09 -10.24 -2.10
C PHE A 111 -2.29 -11.50 -2.46
N ASP A 112 -2.10 -12.37 -1.47
CA ASP A 112 -1.69 -13.74 -1.73
C ASP A 112 -2.89 -14.54 -2.26
N ARG A 113 -2.64 -15.57 -3.07
CA ARG A 113 -3.72 -16.45 -3.54
C ARG A 113 -4.39 -17.19 -2.38
N ASN A 114 -3.66 -17.45 -1.29
CA ASN A 114 -4.24 -18.04 -0.08
C ASN A 114 -5.22 -17.10 0.64
N ASP A 115 -5.18 -15.79 0.38
CA ASP A 115 -6.11 -14.82 0.97
C ASP A 115 -7.44 -14.76 0.21
N GLU A 116 -7.57 -15.44 -0.93
CA GLU A 116 -8.77 -15.41 -1.79
C GLU A 116 -10.08 -15.75 -1.05
N PRO A 117 -10.16 -16.82 -0.24
CA PRO A 117 -11.40 -17.14 0.48
C PRO A 117 -11.82 -16.03 1.44
N GLU A 118 -10.85 -15.37 2.08
CA GLU A 118 -11.11 -14.27 3.00
C GLU A 118 -11.56 -13.01 2.26
N VAL A 119 -10.94 -12.70 1.12
CA VAL A 119 -11.38 -11.60 0.25
C VAL A 119 -12.82 -11.84 -0.20
N ARG A 120 -13.13 -13.03 -0.73
CA ARG A 120 -14.49 -13.37 -1.19
C ARG A 120 -15.52 -13.25 -0.07
N ARG A 121 -15.20 -13.75 1.13
CA ARG A 121 -16.05 -13.61 2.33
C ARG A 121 -16.34 -12.14 2.67
N ILE A 122 -15.34 -11.26 2.56
CA ILE A 122 -15.51 -9.82 2.80
C ILE A 122 -16.43 -9.22 1.72
N LEU A 123 -16.25 -9.56 0.44
CA LEU A 123 -17.11 -9.04 -0.63
C LEU A 123 -18.56 -9.50 -0.45
N GLU A 124 -18.79 -10.77 -0.12
CA GLU A 124 -20.13 -11.30 0.15
C GLU A 124 -20.82 -10.60 1.33
N LEU A 125 -20.05 -10.16 2.34
CA LEU A 125 -20.60 -9.47 3.51
C LEU A 125 -20.96 -8.01 3.23
N TYR A 126 -20.14 -7.30 2.46
CA TYR A 126 -20.25 -5.84 2.30
C TYR A 126 -20.82 -5.39 0.96
N ILE A 127 -20.58 -6.15 -0.11
CA ILE A 127 -21.02 -5.84 -1.48
C ILE A 127 -21.48 -7.11 -2.23
N PRO A 128 -22.49 -7.86 -1.71
CA PRO A 128 -22.92 -9.13 -2.30
C PRO A 128 -23.44 -9.01 -3.74
N ASP A 129 -24.02 -7.86 -4.08
CA ASP A 129 -24.67 -7.62 -5.38
C ASP A 129 -23.71 -7.07 -6.45
N VAL A 130 -22.44 -6.81 -6.09
CA VAL A 130 -21.44 -6.26 -7.02
C VAL A 130 -20.90 -7.37 -7.93
N GLU A 131 -20.85 -7.08 -9.22
CA GLU A 131 -20.33 -8.02 -10.21
C GLU A 131 -18.85 -8.31 -9.97
N THR A 132 -18.51 -9.60 -9.97
CA THR A 132 -17.13 -10.07 -9.88
C THR A 132 -16.70 -10.70 -11.20
N GLY A 133 -15.54 -10.30 -11.69
CA GLY A 133 -14.97 -10.78 -12.95
C GLY A 133 -13.59 -11.40 -12.76
N VAL A 134 -13.15 -12.24 -13.71
CA VAL A 134 -11.77 -12.71 -13.79
C VAL A 134 -11.15 -12.19 -15.09
N VAL A 135 -10.06 -11.43 -14.98
CA VAL A 135 -9.38 -10.81 -16.11
C VAL A 135 -8.03 -11.49 -16.33
N GLY A 136 -7.78 -11.92 -17.57
CA GLY A 136 -6.49 -12.47 -18.01
C GLY A 136 -6.27 -13.95 -17.69
N GLY A 137 -7.32 -14.78 -17.76
CA GLY A 137 -7.21 -16.23 -17.57
C GLY A 137 -6.48 -16.92 -18.72
N SER A 138 -5.34 -17.52 -18.40
CA SER A 138 -4.77 -18.70 -19.08
C SER A 138 -4.34 -19.69 -18.01
#